data_AF-A0A847R4H4-F1
#
_entry.id   AF-A0A847R4H4-F1
#
_cell.length_a   1.000
_cell.length_b   1.000
_cell.length_c   1.000
_cell.angle_alpha   90.00
_cell.angle_beta   90.00
_cell.angle_gamma   90.00
#
_symmetry.space_group_name_H-M   'P 1'
#
loop_
_entity.id
_entity.type
_entity.pdbx_description
1 polymer ?
#
loop_
_entity_poly.entity_id
_entity_poly.type
_entity_poly.pdbx_seq_one_letter_code
_entity_poly.pdbx_strand_id
1 'polypeptide(L)'
;MKLKKSINPEIKQKLKDAYFIGRLVNEEDITGTMIKEPVYFKNEHSGEIQFHIKCLSPIPDEVKENFYYPNNIITGSTISNNNYYKLSEMMHYDRLHHFEKKDKVKQFLINKLIVFKLTVKAERIYVEIVNVEENRSPDKKIYAVIPGPELKIDETKKDFEEKITGIRKPITLPLYPNIFSTPEFIYYQNTLYKVLLKKSLNTTTYIQVDTEDVKYHPSIDEFFIEHVVARIDDLLYFIPYDKLPDLRDYTDEYGSLNENYHYNVESSSDDEIDSYVNIENDSENLETKHFKSEIDFLKLLEENAKRRGLYYNKKDLYSFHISVKTNLLTIIGGMSGTGKSQLAKLYGETMGLQYGKELLMIPVSPSYHEPNDVLGYLNPTTGIYYESETGLVNLLLNAEESPERLYMVIFDEMNLSQVEHWFSPFISLLEIDEGNRHLSLFNDNSYCVNPKYKSKVKVGNNVIFIGTVNFDETTKDFSDRLLDRTNVIVPEKLTFKKSLEILRTQEETNER
;
A
#
# COMPACT_ATOMS: atom_id res chain seq x y z
N MET A 1 -8.83 -24.96 18.10
CA MET A 1 -8.33 -26.36 18.05
C MET A 1 -7.31 -26.58 19.16
N LYS A 2 -7.38 -27.70 19.91
CA LYS A 2 -6.36 -28.05 20.93
C LYS A 2 -5.12 -28.59 20.23
N LEU A 3 -3.94 -28.26 20.75
CA LEU A 3 -2.65 -28.71 20.24
C LEU A 3 -2.09 -29.84 21.11
N LYS A 4 -1.43 -30.83 20.50
CA LYS A 4 -0.76 -31.95 21.18
C LYS A 4 0.34 -31.47 22.12
N LYS A 5 1.04 -30.41 21.71
CA LYS A 5 2.13 -29.76 22.44
C LYS A 5 2.01 -28.24 22.27
N SER A 6 2.65 -27.48 23.16
CA SER A 6 2.82 -26.05 22.96
C SER A 6 3.66 -25.78 21.70
N ILE A 7 3.22 -24.81 20.90
CA ILE A 7 3.96 -24.39 19.71
C ILE A 7 5.18 -23.57 20.14
N ASN A 8 6.33 -23.83 19.51
CA ASN A 8 7.58 -23.09 19.71
C ASN A 8 7.35 -21.58 19.46
N PRO A 9 7.85 -20.67 20.33
CA PRO A 9 7.81 -19.23 20.11
C PRO A 9 8.21 -18.76 18.70
N GLU A 10 9.19 -19.40 18.07
CA GLU A 10 9.64 -19.06 16.71
C GLU A 10 8.54 -19.30 15.66
N ILE A 11 7.87 -20.47 15.72
CA ILE A 11 6.74 -20.81 14.86
C ILE A 11 5.59 -19.82 15.09
N LYS A 12 5.34 -19.44 16.35
CA LYS A 12 4.32 -18.45 16.70
C LYS A 12 4.61 -17.07 16.10
N GLN A 13 5.88 -16.66 16.04
CA GLN A 13 6.28 -15.41 15.40
C GLN A 13 6.08 -15.47 13.89
N LYS A 14 6.52 -16.56 13.22
CA LYS A 14 6.31 -16.78 11.78
C LYS A 14 4.82 -16.80 11.40
N LEU A 15 3.95 -17.33 12.27
CA LEU A 15 2.50 -17.36 12.03
C LEU A 15 1.83 -15.98 12.01
N LYS A 16 2.45 -14.92 12.55
CA LYS A 16 1.86 -13.56 12.52
C LYS A 16 1.70 -13.01 11.11
N ASP A 17 2.62 -13.40 10.23
CA ASP A 17 2.70 -12.94 8.85
C ASP A 17 2.11 -13.96 7.88
N ALA A 18 1.52 -15.04 8.40
CA ALA A 18 0.87 -16.09 7.63
C ALA A 18 -0.65 -15.87 7.54
N TYR A 19 -1.17 -15.92 6.32
CA TYR A 19 -2.59 -15.83 6.04
C TYR A 19 -3.12 -17.14 5.46
N PHE A 20 -4.38 -17.42 5.73
CA PHE A 20 -5.05 -18.64 5.32
C PHE A 20 -6.42 -18.31 4.75
N ILE A 21 -6.90 -19.18 3.87
CA ILE A 21 -8.27 -19.11 3.36
C ILE A 21 -9.03 -20.38 3.76
N GLY A 22 -10.30 -20.22 4.06
CA GLY A 22 -11.16 -21.34 4.42
C GLY A 22 -12.62 -21.01 4.29
N ARG A 23 -13.46 -21.92 4.75
CA ARG A 23 -14.91 -21.76 4.77
C ARG A 23 -15.49 -22.26 6.09
N LEU A 24 -16.71 -21.86 6.39
CA LEU A 24 -17.47 -22.47 7.47
C LEU A 24 -17.62 -23.98 7.20
N VAL A 25 -17.45 -24.80 8.23
CA VAL A 25 -17.64 -26.26 8.12
C VAL A 25 -19.08 -26.59 7.71
N ASN A 26 -19.24 -27.62 6.88
CA ASN A 26 -20.55 -28.16 6.50
C ASN A 26 -20.83 -29.47 7.25
N GLU A 27 -21.99 -30.08 7.01
CA GLU A 27 -22.38 -31.33 7.70
C GLU A 27 -21.44 -32.50 7.37
N GLU A 28 -20.90 -32.55 6.15
CA GLU A 28 -19.92 -33.56 5.72
C GLU A 28 -18.62 -33.44 6.52
N ASP A 29 -18.11 -32.22 6.74
CA ASP A 29 -16.89 -31.97 7.53
C ASP A 29 -17.04 -32.31 9.02
N ILE A 30 -18.26 -32.15 9.54
CA ILE A 30 -18.57 -32.39 10.95
C ILE A 30 -18.72 -33.88 11.23
N THR A 31 -19.19 -34.65 10.24
CA THR A 31 -19.43 -36.09 10.36
C THR A 31 -18.17 -36.82 10.82
N GLY A 32 -18.26 -37.52 11.95
CA GLY A 32 -17.11 -38.24 12.55
C GLY A 32 -16.19 -37.39 13.42
N THR A 33 -16.52 -36.13 13.68
CA THR A 33 -15.81 -35.26 14.63
C THR A 33 -16.60 -35.04 15.93
N MET A 34 -15.97 -34.46 16.96
CA MET A 34 -16.63 -34.05 18.20
C MET A 34 -17.42 -32.72 18.07
N ILE A 35 -17.43 -32.12 16.88
CA ILE A 35 -18.13 -30.86 16.61
C ILE A 35 -19.61 -31.21 16.39
N LYS A 36 -20.53 -30.43 16.97
CA LYS A 36 -21.97 -30.65 16.82
C LYS A 36 -22.60 -29.75 15.77
N GLU A 37 -22.18 -28.49 15.73
CA GLU A 37 -22.74 -27.47 14.86
C GLU A 37 -21.62 -26.58 14.28
N PRO A 38 -21.78 -26.01 13.08
CA PRO A 38 -20.80 -25.08 12.51
C PRO A 38 -20.61 -23.81 13.34
N VAL A 39 -21.70 -23.31 13.96
CA VAL A 39 -21.74 -22.13 14.82
C VAL A 39 -22.63 -22.42 16.01
N TYR A 40 -22.13 -22.22 17.23
CA TYR A 40 -22.89 -22.50 18.46
C TYR A 40 -22.52 -21.54 19.60
N PHE A 41 -23.40 -21.44 20.59
CA PHE A 41 -23.11 -20.76 21.85
C PHE A 41 -22.29 -21.67 22.75
N LYS A 42 -21.14 -21.21 23.23
CA LYS A 42 -20.32 -22.01 24.15
C LYS A 42 -20.96 -22.12 25.53
N ASN A 43 -21.60 -21.05 26.00
CA ASN A 43 -22.47 -21.01 27.16
C ASN A 43 -23.72 -20.20 26.79
N GLU A 44 -24.91 -20.76 26.97
CA GLU A 44 -26.19 -20.12 26.58
C GLU A 44 -26.38 -18.75 27.25
N HIS A 45 -25.79 -18.54 28.42
CA HIS A 45 -25.88 -17.29 29.18
C HIS A 45 -24.80 -16.24 28.86
N SER A 46 -23.67 -16.61 28.26
CA SER A 46 -22.55 -15.65 28.06
C SER A 46 -22.60 -14.91 26.72
N GLY A 47 -23.45 -15.34 25.78
CA GLY A 47 -23.47 -14.80 24.43
C GLY A 47 -22.18 -15.05 23.63
N GLU A 48 -21.28 -15.90 24.12
CA GLU A 48 -20.07 -16.31 23.40
C GLU A 48 -20.45 -17.25 22.26
N ILE A 49 -20.23 -16.79 21.03
CA ILE A 49 -20.41 -17.60 19.83
C ILE A 49 -19.05 -18.14 19.39
N GLN A 50 -19.02 -19.44 19.13
CA GLN A 50 -17.89 -20.12 18.49
C GLN A 50 -18.31 -20.58 17.11
N PHE A 51 -17.39 -20.47 16.15
CA PHE A 51 -17.58 -20.90 14.78
C PHE A 51 -16.38 -21.72 14.31
N HIS A 52 -16.64 -22.72 13.48
CA HIS A 52 -15.63 -23.65 12.99
C HIS A 52 -15.34 -23.43 11.51
N ILE A 53 -14.06 -23.23 11.20
CA ILE A 53 -13.59 -22.98 9.84
C ILE A 53 -12.73 -24.15 9.39
N LYS A 54 -13.07 -24.69 8.22
CA LYS A 54 -12.24 -25.63 7.47
C LYS A 54 -11.20 -24.83 6.70
N CYS A 55 -9.92 -25.04 7.00
CA CYS A 55 -8.84 -24.43 6.23
C CYS A 55 -8.73 -25.10 4.85
N LEU A 56 -8.68 -24.28 3.80
CA LEU A 56 -8.62 -24.71 2.40
C LEU A 56 -7.29 -24.32 1.71
N SER A 57 -6.44 -23.50 2.36
CA SER A 57 -5.04 -23.27 1.96
C SER A 57 -4.08 -24.19 2.73
N PRO A 58 -2.81 -24.32 2.29
CA PRO A 58 -1.81 -25.14 2.97
C PRO A 58 -1.60 -24.67 4.41
N ILE A 59 -1.60 -25.62 5.35
CA ILE A 59 -1.15 -25.40 6.73
C ILE A 59 0.28 -25.92 6.80
N PRO A 60 1.25 -25.12 7.28
CA PRO A 60 2.63 -25.58 7.41
C PRO A 60 2.74 -26.88 8.22
N ASP A 61 3.60 -27.80 7.77
CA ASP A 61 3.74 -29.12 8.40
C ASP A 61 4.15 -29.00 9.87
N GLU A 62 5.06 -28.07 10.19
CA GLU A 62 5.49 -27.75 11.56
C GLU A 62 4.30 -27.39 12.49
N VAL A 63 3.25 -26.78 11.95
CA VAL A 63 2.03 -26.44 12.71
C VAL A 63 1.08 -27.65 12.74
N LYS A 64 0.94 -28.34 11.61
CA LYS A 64 0.04 -29.49 11.44
C LYS A 64 0.44 -30.69 12.29
N GLU A 65 1.73 -30.92 12.52
CA GLU A 65 2.21 -31.99 13.42
C GLU A 65 1.71 -31.82 14.86
N ASN A 66 1.51 -30.58 15.29
CA ASN A 66 0.99 -30.25 16.61
C ASN A 66 -0.52 -30.41 16.73
N PHE A 67 -1.24 -30.71 15.64
CA PHE A 67 -2.69 -30.87 15.67
C PHE A 67 -3.08 -32.24 16.21
N TYR A 68 -4.11 -32.27 17.08
CA TYR A 68 -4.68 -33.53 17.58
C TYR A 68 -5.36 -34.35 16.47
N TYR A 69 -6.00 -33.68 15.50
CA TYR A 69 -6.74 -34.30 14.41
C TYR A 69 -6.29 -33.71 13.06
N PRO A 70 -6.20 -34.49 11.98
CA PRO A 70 -5.77 -34.01 10.67
C PRO A 70 -6.89 -33.32 9.87
N ASN A 71 -8.01 -33.00 10.49
CA ASN A 71 -9.21 -32.51 9.81
C ASN A 71 -9.11 -31.05 9.33
N ASN A 72 -8.06 -30.32 9.70
CA ASN A 72 -7.83 -28.90 9.38
C ASN A 72 -9.00 -27.98 9.79
N ILE A 73 -9.74 -28.36 10.85
CA ILE A 73 -10.85 -27.56 11.38
C ILE A 73 -10.35 -26.75 12.58
N ILE A 74 -10.49 -25.42 12.49
CA ILE A 74 -9.99 -24.49 13.49
C ILE A 74 -11.15 -23.61 13.97
N THR A 75 -11.15 -23.29 15.26
CA THR A 75 -12.26 -22.59 15.92
C THR A 75 -11.94 -21.11 16.06
N GLY A 76 -12.85 -20.26 15.61
CA GLY A 76 -12.91 -18.83 15.96
C GLY A 76 -13.94 -18.59 17.07
N SER A 77 -13.84 -17.44 17.73
CA SER A 77 -14.77 -17.03 18.79
C SER A 77 -15.01 -15.52 18.74
N THR A 78 -16.23 -15.11 19.05
CA THR A 78 -16.63 -13.70 19.18
C THR A 78 -16.11 -13.04 20.46
N ILE A 79 -15.48 -13.78 21.38
CA ILE A 79 -14.72 -13.19 22.50
C ILE A 79 -13.44 -12.51 22.01
N SER A 80 -12.88 -12.95 20.89
CA SER A 80 -11.74 -12.21 20.33
C SER A 80 -12.20 -10.82 19.93
N ASN A 81 -11.55 -9.79 20.47
CA ASN A 81 -11.80 -8.40 20.10
C ASN A 81 -11.73 -8.23 18.58
N ASN A 82 -10.73 -8.82 17.92
CA ASN A 82 -10.60 -8.73 16.45
C ASN A 82 -11.82 -9.32 15.74
N ASN A 83 -12.23 -10.55 16.08
CA ASN A 83 -13.42 -11.17 15.47
C ASN A 83 -14.70 -10.37 15.78
N TYR A 84 -14.84 -9.86 17.00
CA TYR A 84 -15.97 -9.03 17.39
C TYR A 84 -16.05 -7.77 16.54
N TYR A 85 -14.94 -7.04 16.40
CA TYR A 85 -14.87 -5.83 15.57
C TYR A 85 -15.13 -6.14 14.10
N LYS A 86 -14.50 -7.17 13.54
CA LYS A 86 -14.70 -7.55 12.13
C LYS A 86 -16.13 -7.96 11.81
N LEU A 87 -16.78 -8.74 12.68
CA LEU A 87 -18.19 -9.07 12.52
C LEU A 87 -19.09 -7.85 12.74
N SER A 88 -18.74 -6.93 13.63
CA SER A 88 -19.50 -5.68 13.83
C SER A 88 -19.38 -4.73 12.63
N GLU A 89 -18.19 -4.64 12.03
CA GLU A 89 -17.91 -3.89 10.82
C GLU A 89 -18.67 -4.44 9.61
N MET A 90 -18.62 -5.76 9.39
CA MET A 90 -19.13 -6.40 8.17
C MET A 90 -20.63 -6.74 8.21
N MET A 91 -21.19 -6.99 9.39
CA MET A 91 -22.58 -7.45 9.54
C MET A 91 -23.34 -6.81 10.71
N HIS A 92 -22.79 -5.75 11.32
CA HIS A 92 -23.41 -5.03 12.45
C HIS A 92 -23.76 -5.93 13.64
N TYR A 93 -22.86 -6.87 13.95
CA TYR A 93 -23.00 -7.85 15.03
C TYR A 93 -23.31 -7.23 16.41
N ASP A 94 -22.77 -6.04 16.68
CA ASP A 94 -23.01 -5.25 17.90
C ASP A 94 -24.48 -4.85 18.08
N ARG A 95 -25.20 -4.64 16.97
CA ARG A 95 -26.60 -4.19 16.96
C ARG A 95 -27.63 -5.33 17.01
N LEU A 96 -27.18 -6.58 16.87
CA LEU A 96 -28.06 -7.75 16.85
C LEU A 96 -28.57 -8.10 18.25
N HIS A 97 -29.83 -8.55 18.34
CA HIS A 97 -30.35 -9.15 19.56
C HIS A 97 -29.69 -10.49 19.85
N HIS A 98 -29.46 -10.80 21.13
CA HIS A 98 -28.73 -12.00 21.58
C HIS A 98 -29.22 -13.30 20.93
N PHE A 99 -30.54 -13.48 20.86
CA PHE A 99 -31.15 -14.69 20.30
C PHE A 99 -30.92 -14.87 18.80
N GLU A 100 -30.70 -13.79 18.03
CA GLU A 100 -30.48 -13.85 16.58
C GLU A 100 -29.00 -13.94 16.21
N LYS A 101 -28.09 -13.62 17.13
CA LYS A 101 -26.65 -13.51 16.86
C LYS A 101 -26.07 -14.79 16.26
N LYS A 102 -26.41 -15.98 16.82
CA LYS A 102 -25.93 -17.27 16.32
C LYS A 102 -26.33 -17.48 14.86
N ASP A 103 -27.62 -17.32 14.56
CA ASP A 103 -28.15 -17.60 13.23
C ASP A 103 -27.65 -16.58 12.20
N LYS A 104 -27.54 -15.30 12.58
CA LYS A 104 -26.98 -14.26 11.72
C LYS A 104 -25.50 -14.49 11.41
N VAL A 105 -24.69 -14.89 12.39
CA VAL A 105 -23.28 -15.24 12.16
C VAL A 105 -23.17 -16.45 11.23
N LYS A 106 -24.00 -17.48 11.44
CA LYS A 106 -24.05 -18.64 10.55
C LYS A 106 -24.43 -18.24 9.12
N GLN A 107 -25.50 -17.46 8.95
CA GLN A 107 -25.95 -16.96 7.65
C GLN A 107 -24.94 -16.06 6.97
N PHE A 108 -24.17 -15.28 7.73
CA PHE A 108 -23.15 -14.40 7.18
C PHE A 108 -21.95 -15.18 6.64
N LEU A 109 -21.52 -16.24 7.34
CA LEU A 109 -20.31 -17.01 7.00
C LEU A 109 -20.56 -18.18 6.03
N ILE A 110 -21.80 -18.66 5.91
CA ILE A 110 -22.14 -19.78 5.00
C ILE A 110 -21.91 -19.37 3.54
N ASN A 111 -21.39 -20.29 2.73
CA ASN A 111 -21.09 -20.07 1.30
C ASN A 111 -20.23 -18.82 1.05
N LYS A 112 -19.28 -18.54 1.95
CA LYS A 112 -18.29 -17.49 1.78
C LYS A 112 -16.89 -18.03 2.01
N LEU A 113 -15.91 -17.39 1.39
CA LEU A 113 -14.51 -17.62 1.69
C LEU A 113 -14.09 -16.66 2.80
N ILE A 114 -13.39 -17.19 3.79
CA ILE A 114 -12.97 -16.47 4.97
C ILE A 114 -11.45 -16.42 4.90
N VAL A 115 -10.90 -15.22 4.80
CA VAL A 115 -9.46 -14.99 4.95
C VAL A 115 -9.17 -14.73 6.42
N PHE A 116 -8.22 -15.46 6.98
CA PHE A 116 -7.95 -15.41 8.41
C PHE A 116 -6.49 -15.65 8.77
N LYS A 117 -6.13 -15.26 9.99
CA LYS A 117 -4.86 -15.60 10.64
C LYS A 117 -5.06 -16.64 11.72
N LEU A 118 -3.98 -17.35 12.03
CA LEU A 118 -3.94 -18.32 13.13
C LEU A 118 -3.23 -17.73 14.34
N THR A 119 -3.97 -17.61 15.45
CA THR A 119 -3.42 -17.10 16.71
C THR A 119 -3.31 -18.22 17.74
N VAL A 120 -2.13 -18.34 18.35
CA VAL A 120 -1.86 -19.33 19.40
C VAL A 120 -1.98 -18.68 20.78
N LYS A 121 -2.92 -19.15 21.61
CA LYS A 121 -3.08 -18.77 23.02
C LYS A 121 -3.06 -20.04 23.89
N ALA A 122 -2.06 -20.15 24.77
CA ALA A 122 -1.75 -21.37 25.52
C ALA A 122 -1.60 -22.59 24.58
N GLU A 123 -2.24 -23.72 24.89
CA GLU A 123 -2.21 -24.95 24.07
C GLU A 123 -3.34 -25.00 23.02
N ARG A 124 -3.80 -23.85 22.55
CA ARG A 124 -4.89 -23.76 21.57
C ARG A 124 -4.56 -22.76 20.48
N ILE A 125 -4.98 -23.13 19.27
CA ILE A 125 -4.92 -22.29 18.07
C ILE A 125 -6.33 -21.85 17.69
N TYR A 126 -6.48 -20.58 17.36
CA TYR A 126 -7.75 -19.91 17.07
C TYR A 126 -7.70 -19.20 15.73
N VAL A 127 -8.88 -19.04 15.15
CA VAL A 127 -9.06 -18.24 13.95
C VAL A 127 -9.31 -16.77 14.32
N GLU A 128 -8.55 -15.88 13.69
CA GLU A 128 -8.79 -14.44 13.68
C GLU A 128 -9.17 -14.01 12.26
N ILE A 129 -10.42 -13.59 12.06
CA ILE A 129 -10.95 -13.16 10.76
C ILE A 129 -10.21 -11.90 10.32
N VAL A 130 -9.79 -11.89 9.05
CA VAL A 130 -9.22 -10.73 8.36
C VAL A 130 -10.24 -10.16 7.39
N ASN A 131 -10.75 -11.00 6.50
CA ASN A 131 -11.77 -10.62 5.51
C ASN A 131 -12.75 -11.77 5.23
N VAL A 132 -13.91 -11.45 4.67
CA VAL A 132 -14.91 -12.42 4.21
C VAL A 132 -15.35 -12.08 2.80
N GLU A 133 -14.99 -12.93 1.85
CA GLU A 133 -15.25 -12.79 0.42
C GLU A 133 -16.53 -13.53 0.02
N GLU A 134 -17.36 -12.89 -0.81
CA GLU A 134 -18.54 -13.56 -1.39
C GLU A 134 -18.09 -14.53 -2.49
N ASN A 135 -18.31 -15.83 -2.29
CA ASN A 135 -17.99 -16.84 -3.29
C ASN A 135 -19.05 -17.95 -3.31
N ARG A 136 -19.73 -18.14 -4.44
CA ARG A 136 -20.93 -18.99 -4.55
C ARG A 136 -20.65 -20.51 -4.47
N SER A 137 -19.40 -20.97 -4.41
CA SER A 137 -19.10 -22.42 -4.34
C SER A 137 -17.73 -22.76 -3.71
N PRO A 138 -17.55 -22.60 -2.39
CA PRO A 138 -16.27 -22.87 -1.72
C PRO A 138 -16.03 -24.35 -1.40
N ASP A 139 -17.01 -25.24 -1.60
CA ASP A 139 -17.10 -26.49 -0.84
C ASP A 139 -16.09 -27.59 -1.19
N LYS A 140 -15.40 -27.52 -2.34
CA LYS A 140 -14.52 -28.62 -2.82
C LYS A 140 -13.16 -28.19 -3.37
N LYS A 141 -12.80 -26.91 -3.29
CA LYS A 141 -11.54 -26.40 -3.85
C LYS A 141 -10.48 -26.25 -2.76
N ILE A 142 -9.28 -26.72 -3.06
CA ILE A 142 -8.05 -26.36 -2.32
C ILE A 142 -7.48 -25.13 -3.02
N TYR A 143 -6.92 -24.22 -2.24
CA TYR A 143 -6.33 -22.99 -2.76
C TYR A 143 -4.81 -23.01 -2.58
N ALA A 144 -4.09 -22.61 -3.62
CA ALA A 144 -2.68 -22.28 -3.55
C ALA A 144 -2.49 -20.83 -3.10
N VAL A 145 -1.29 -20.52 -2.61
CA VAL A 145 -0.90 -19.19 -2.15
C VAL A 145 0.24 -18.73 -3.03
N ILE A 146 0.07 -17.59 -3.70
CA ILE A 146 1.08 -16.97 -4.57
C ILE A 146 1.50 -15.65 -3.92
N PRO A 147 2.77 -15.51 -3.51
CA PRO A 147 3.27 -14.28 -2.90
C PRO A 147 3.65 -13.21 -3.93
N GLY A 148 3.57 -11.96 -3.49
CA GLY A 148 4.21 -10.81 -4.13
C GLY A 148 5.44 -10.34 -3.34
N PRO A 149 6.45 -9.76 -4.00
CA PRO A 149 7.63 -9.24 -3.35
C PRO A 149 7.39 -7.84 -2.76
N GLU A 150 8.09 -7.54 -1.68
CA GLU A 150 8.23 -6.19 -1.16
C GLU A 150 9.59 -5.63 -1.57
N LEU A 151 9.55 -4.51 -2.29
CA LEU A 151 10.72 -3.79 -2.74
C LEU A 151 11.06 -2.66 -1.77
N LYS A 152 12.34 -2.35 -1.66
CA LYS A 152 12.76 -1.12 -0.97
C LYS A 152 12.32 0.10 -1.78
N ILE A 153 12.26 1.24 -1.10
CA ILE A 153 11.73 2.49 -1.64
C ILE A 153 12.45 2.95 -2.93
N ASP A 154 13.70 2.54 -3.11
CA ASP A 154 14.59 2.83 -4.24
C ASP A 154 14.65 1.71 -5.29
N GLU A 155 14.01 0.57 -5.04
CA GLU A 155 14.09 -0.61 -5.92
C GLU A 155 12.92 -0.65 -6.91
N THR A 156 13.25 -0.81 -8.18
CA THR A 156 12.32 -0.93 -9.29
C THR A 156 12.01 -2.39 -9.62
N LYS A 157 11.04 -2.63 -10.52
CA LYS A 157 10.77 -3.96 -11.09
C LYS A 157 12.02 -4.56 -11.73
N LYS A 158 12.86 -3.74 -12.39
CA LYS A 158 14.10 -4.18 -13.00
C LYS A 158 15.11 -4.66 -11.95
N ASP A 159 15.20 -3.95 -10.82
CA ASP A 159 16.06 -4.37 -9.71
C ASP A 159 15.56 -5.68 -9.09
N PHE A 160 14.25 -5.87 -8.97
CA PHE A 160 13.66 -7.15 -8.55
C PHE A 160 14.03 -8.29 -9.51
N GLU A 161 13.83 -8.09 -10.81
CA GLU A 161 14.14 -9.07 -11.86
C GLU A 161 15.64 -9.42 -11.84
N GLU A 162 16.51 -8.42 -11.70
CA GLU A 162 17.95 -8.62 -11.59
C GLU A 162 18.34 -9.37 -10.32
N LYS A 163 17.61 -9.20 -9.21
CA LYS A 163 17.84 -9.99 -7.98
C LYS A 163 17.45 -11.45 -8.15
N ILE A 164 16.42 -11.77 -8.94
CA ILE A 164 15.99 -13.16 -9.13
C ILE A 164 16.72 -13.85 -10.28
N THR A 165 17.36 -13.13 -11.21
CA THR A 165 18.12 -13.75 -12.32
C THR A 165 19.64 -13.55 -12.18
N GLY A 166 20.09 -12.30 -12.17
CA GLY A 166 21.49 -11.90 -12.38
C GLY A 166 22.33 -11.79 -11.11
N ILE A 167 22.00 -10.84 -10.20
CA ILE A 167 22.78 -10.59 -8.99
C ILE A 167 22.48 -11.62 -7.88
N ARG A 168 21.34 -12.34 -7.98
CA ARG A 168 20.92 -13.43 -7.06
C ARG A 168 20.95 -13.00 -5.60
N LYS A 169 20.43 -11.80 -5.36
CA LYS A 169 20.35 -11.15 -4.06
C LYS A 169 19.08 -11.58 -3.32
N PRO A 170 19.05 -11.44 -1.98
CA PRO A 170 17.86 -11.78 -1.22
C PRO A 170 16.65 -10.91 -1.61
N ILE A 171 15.50 -11.56 -1.76
CA ILE A 171 14.18 -10.95 -1.97
C ILE A 171 13.31 -11.14 -0.74
N THR A 172 12.41 -10.19 -0.46
CA THR A 172 11.51 -10.23 0.69
C THR A 172 10.09 -10.53 0.23
N LEU A 173 9.49 -11.59 0.80
CA LEU A 173 8.09 -11.98 0.62
C LEU A 173 7.37 -11.83 1.97
N PRO A 174 6.89 -10.63 2.34
CA PRO A 174 6.52 -10.29 3.71
C PRO A 174 5.36 -11.14 4.26
N LEU A 175 4.41 -11.52 3.41
CA LEU A 175 3.22 -12.30 3.80
C LEU A 175 3.38 -13.80 3.52
N TYR A 176 4.59 -14.26 3.20
CA TYR A 176 4.91 -15.65 2.90
C TYR A 176 6.14 -16.11 3.69
N PRO A 177 5.99 -16.28 5.03
CA PRO A 177 7.08 -16.68 5.89
C PRO A 177 7.62 -18.07 5.54
N ASN A 178 8.90 -18.30 5.80
CA ASN A 178 9.69 -19.49 5.49
C ASN A 178 9.26 -20.75 6.26
N ILE A 179 8.15 -20.69 7.00
CA ILE A 179 7.44 -21.84 7.55
C ILE A 179 6.66 -22.59 6.45
N PHE A 180 6.26 -21.91 5.37
CA PHE A 180 5.64 -22.55 4.21
C PHE A 180 6.68 -23.28 3.34
N SER A 181 6.22 -24.16 2.45
CA SER A 181 7.04 -24.65 1.34
C SER A 181 7.45 -23.48 0.45
N THR A 182 8.64 -23.55 -0.16
CA THR A 182 9.10 -22.50 -1.09
C THR A 182 8.05 -22.28 -2.19
N PRO A 183 7.70 -21.02 -2.49
CA PRO A 183 6.69 -20.74 -3.49
C PRO A 183 7.24 -21.11 -4.87
N GLU A 184 6.38 -21.68 -5.71
CA GLU A 184 6.69 -21.98 -7.11
C GLU A 184 6.58 -20.74 -7.99
N PHE A 185 5.67 -19.83 -7.63
CA PHE A 185 5.38 -18.62 -8.39
C PHE A 185 5.53 -17.37 -7.52
N ILE A 186 5.95 -16.27 -8.15
CA ILE A 186 5.84 -14.92 -7.61
C ILE A 186 5.03 -14.11 -8.61
N TYR A 187 4.08 -13.31 -8.11
CA TYR A 187 3.33 -12.38 -8.93
C TYR A 187 3.69 -10.94 -8.56
N TYR A 188 4.10 -10.13 -9.54
CA TYR A 188 4.46 -8.74 -9.33
C TYR A 188 4.26 -7.89 -10.59
N GLN A 189 3.62 -6.71 -10.45
CA GLN A 189 3.40 -5.74 -11.54
C GLN A 189 3.09 -6.39 -12.88
N ASN A 190 1.97 -7.11 -12.90
CA ASN A 190 1.42 -7.75 -14.07
C ASN A 190 2.29 -8.84 -14.70
N THR A 191 3.15 -9.48 -13.91
CA THR A 191 4.06 -10.52 -14.39
C THR A 191 4.12 -11.65 -13.40
N LEU A 192 3.94 -12.85 -13.93
CA LEU A 192 4.09 -14.08 -13.17
C LEU A 192 5.48 -14.65 -13.45
N TYR A 193 6.23 -14.87 -12.39
CA TYR A 193 7.55 -15.46 -12.42
C TYR A 193 7.47 -16.85 -11.83
N LYS A 194 7.93 -17.85 -12.58
CA LYS A 194 8.16 -19.21 -12.09
C LYS A 194 9.59 -19.27 -11.57
N VAL A 195 9.72 -19.47 -10.26
CA VAL A 195 10.98 -19.33 -9.52
C VAL A 195 11.31 -20.61 -8.77
N LEU A 196 12.59 -20.78 -8.44
CA LEU A 196 13.05 -21.82 -7.52
C LEU A 196 13.89 -21.16 -6.43
N LEU A 197 13.31 -21.06 -5.24
CA LEU A 197 13.90 -20.31 -4.14
C LEU A 197 14.51 -21.21 -3.06
N LYS A 198 15.54 -20.72 -2.38
CA LYS A 198 16.05 -21.20 -1.11
C LYS A 198 15.65 -20.24 0.01
N LYS A 199 15.29 -20.80 1.16
CA LYS A 199 14.96 -20.04 2.38
C LYS A 199 16.24 -19.41 2.95
N SER A 200 16.18 -18.14 3.32
CA SER A 200 17.25 -17.46 4.07
C SER A 200 17.06 -17.59 5.58
N LEU A 201 18.01 -17.05 6.35
CA LEU A 201 17.95 -16.98 7.82
C LEU A 201 16.78 -16.09 8.31
N ASN A 202 16.48 -15.02 7.56
CA ASN A 202 15.33 -14.16 7.84
C ASN A 202 14.01 -14.87 7.48
N THR A 203 12.98 -14.64 8.28
CA THR A 203 11.71 -15.39 8.20
C THR A 203 10.94 -15.17 6.91
N THR A 204 11.12 -14.06 6.20
CA THR A 204 10.38 -13.73 4.98
C THR A 204 11.29 -13.54 3.77
N THR A 205 12.58 -13.91 3.89
CA THR A 205 13.57 -13.64 2.85
C THR A 205 13.97 -14.92 2.12
N TYR A 206 14.10 -14.82 0.80
CA TYR A 206 14.39 -15.91 -0.12
C TYR A 206 15.50 -15.53 -1.12
N ILE A 207 16.16 -16.52 -1.70
CA ILE A 207 17.22 -16.34 -2.72
C ILE A 207 16.96 -17.34 -3.86
N GLN A 208 17.02 -16.92 -5.12
CA GLN A 208 16.89 -17.82 -6.28
C GLN A 208 18.05 -18.83 -6.32
N VAL A 209 17.76 -20.08 -6.71
CA VAL A 209 18.76 -21.13 -6.92
C VAL A 209 19.55 -20.92 -8.21
N ASP A 210 20.88 -21.03 -8.13
CA ASP A 210 21.83 -20.75 -9.22
C ASP A 210 21.68 -21.61 -10.48
N THR A 211 21.09 -22.79 -10.37
CA THR A 211 21.06 -23.80 -11.44
C THR A 211 19.81 -23.75 -12.30
N GLU A 212 18.84 -22.89 -11.97
CA GLU A 212 17.53 -22.87 -12.63
C GLU A 212 17.18 -21.49 -13.15
N ASP A 213 16.76 -21.46 -14.41
CA ASP A 213 16.32 -20.26 -15.09
C ASP A 213 14.97 -19.78 -14.54
N VAL A 214 14.82 -18.45 -14.42
CA VAL A 214 13.53 -17.86 -14.05
C VAL A 214 12.71 -17.75 -15.32
N LYS A 215 11.64 -18.54 -15.41
CA LYS A 215 10.65 -18.37 -16.47
C LYS A 215 9.63 -17.32 -16.08
N TYR A 216 9.10 -16.61 -17.05
CA TYR A 216 8.14 -15.55 -16.77
C TYR A 216 7.12 -15.42 -17.89
N HIS A 217 5.94 -14.95 -17.55
CA HIS A 217 4.95 -14.51 -18.53
C HIS A 217 4.53 -13.08 -18.20
N PRO A 218 4.85 -12.08 -19.04
CA PRO A 218 4.35 -10.73 -18.89
C PRO A 218 2.87 -10.67 -19.27
N SER A 219 2.09 -9.83 -18.60
CA SER A 219 0.67 -9.57 -18.94
C SER A 219 -0.27 -10.77 -18.74
N ILE A 220 -0.07 -11.59 -17.70
CA ILE A 220 -0.99 -12.70 -17.37
C ILE A 220 -2.23 -12.23 -16.56
N ASP A 221 -2.38 -10.93 -16.34
CA ASP A 221 -3.34 -10.34 -15.40
C ASP A 221 -4.76 -10.80 -15.60
N GLU A 222 -5.23 -10.87 -16.84
CA GLU A 222 -6.62 -11.23 -17.12
C GLU A 222 -6.93 -12.63 -16.59
N PHE A 223 -6.12 -13.63 -16.98
CA PHE A 223 -6.27 -14.99 -16.47
C PHE A 223 -6.01 -15.07 -14.96
N PHE A 224 -4.92 -14.46 -14.49
CA PHE A 224 -4.49 -14.58 -13.10
C PHE A 224 -5.53 -13.96 -12.16
N ILE A 225 -5.93 -12.72 -12.42
CA ILE A 225 -6.90 -11.96 -11.61
C ILE A 225 -8.29 -12.61 -11.66
N GLU A 226 -8.74 -13.12 -12.81
CA GLU A 226 -10.03 -13.83 -12.91
C GLU A 226 -10.10 -15.01 -11.94
N HIS A 227 -8.97 -15.67 -11.71
CA HIS A 227 -8.90 -16.86 -10.88
C HIS A 227 -8.48 -16.57 -9.42
N VAL A 228 -8.05 -15.34 -9.08
CA VAL A 228 -7.79 -14.94 -7.68
C VAL A 228 -9.11 -14.85 -6.92
N VAL A 229 -9.26 -15.67 -5.88
CA VAL A 229 -10.48 -15.68 -5.04
C VAL A 229 -10.39 -14.80 -3.80
N ALA A 230 -9.18 -14.44 -3.39
CA ALA A 230 -8.90 -13.51 -2.31
C ALA A 230 -7.48 -12.98 -2.42
N ARG A 231 -7.25 -11.76 -1.94
CA ARG A 231 -5.90 -11.16 -1.86
C ARG A 231 -5.70 -10.41 -0.55
N ILE A 232 -4.45 -10.29 -0.12
CA ILE A 232 -4.03 -9.40 0.96
C ILE A 232 -3.06 -8.39 0.37
N ASP A 233 -3.51 -7.14 0.33
CA ASP A 233 -2.83 -6.04 -0.35
C ASP A 233 -2.42 -6.47 -1.78
N ASP A 234 -1.22 -6.10 -2.22
CA ASP A 234 -0.62 -6.60 -3.48
C ASP A 234 0.50 -7.63 -3.22
N LEU A 235 0.50 -8.23 -2.03
CA LEU A 235 1.59 -9.05 -1.50
C LEU A 235 1.25 -10.53 -1.34
N LEU A 236 -0.03 -10.91 -1.42
CA LEU A 236 -0.46 -12.30 -1.31
C LEU A 236 -1.77 -12.57 -2.05
N TYR A 237 -1.81 -13.64 -2.84
CA TYR A 237 -2.95 -14.03 -3.66
C TYR A 237 -3.35 -15.48 -3.39
N PHE A 238 -4.65 -15.74 -3.30
CA PHE A 238 -5.21 -17.09 -3.20
C PHE A 238 -5.85 -17.48 -4.52
N ILE A 239 -5.38 -18.57 -5.13
CA ILE A 239 -5.87 -19.09 -6.41
C ILE A 239 -6.29 -20.57 -6.25
N PRO A 240 -7.34 -21.05 -6.91
CA PRO A 240 -7.68 -22.46 -6.93
C PRO A 240 -6.49 -23.33 -7.38
N TYR A 241 -6.20 -24.41 -6.66
CA TYR A 241 -5.05 -25.27 -6.91
C TYR A 241 -5.10 -25.97 -8.28
N ASP A 242 -6.31 -26.24 -8.78
CA ASP A 242 -6.57 -26.79 -10.11
C ASP A 242 -6.15 -25.87 -11.26
N LYS A 243 -5.83 -24.59 -10.97
CA LYS A 243 -5.36 -23.60 -11.94
C LYS A 243 -3.85 -23.43 -12.00
N LEU A 244 -3.11 -24.08 -11.09
CA LEU A 244 -1.64 -24.06 -11.14
C LEU A 244 -1.06 -24.68 -12.43
N PRO A 245 -1.62 -25.77 -13.01
CA PRO A 245 -1.16 -26.27 -14.31
C PRO A 245 -1.24 -25.22 -15.41
N ASP A 246 -2.36 -24.50 -15.52
CA ASP A 246 -2.54 -23.44 -16.52
C ASP A 246 -1.45 -22.35 -16.36
N LEU A 247 -1.13 -21.94 -15.12
CA LEU A 247 -0.05 -20.99 -14.85
C LEU A 247 1.34 -21.52 -15.23
N ARG A 248 1.60 -22.82 -15.05
CA ARG A 248 2.85 -23.45 -15.50
C ARG A 248 2.97 -23.34 -17.01
N ASP A 249 1.91 -23.68 -17.73
CA ASP A 249 1.86 -23.66 -19.19
C ASP A 249 2.13 -22.24 -19.71
N TYR A 250 1.45 -21.21 -19.18
CA TYR A 250 1.72 -19.81 -19.54
C TYR A 250 3.20 -19.43 -19.33
N THR A 251 3.77 -19.73 -18.16
CA THR A 251 5.19 -19.37 -17.90
C THR A 251 6.17 -20.19 -18.72
N ASP A 252 5.85 -21.44 -19.07
CA ASP A 252 6.72 -22.33 -19.84
C ASP A 252 6.70 -22.00 -21.35
N GLU A 253 5.62 -21.41 -21.88
CA GLU A 253 5.46 -21.03 -23.29
C GLU A 253 6.18 -19.72 -23.68
N TYR A 254 6.32 -18.76 -22.76
CA TYR A 254 6.81 -17.41 -23.12
C TYR A 254 8.33 -17.33 -23.24
N GLY A 255 9.08 -17.75 -22.22
CA GLY A 255 10.55 -17.74 -22.28
C GLY A 255 11.26 -17.62 -20.93
N SER A 256 12.59 -17.60 -20.98
CA SER A 256 13.48 -17.44 -19.83
C SER A 256 13.86 -15.97 -19.66
N LEU A 257 13.65 -15.43 -18.46
CA LEU A 257 14.06 -14.07 -18.10
C LEU A 257 15.60 -13.93 -18.13
N ASN A 258 16.33 -15.03 -17.98
CA ASN A 258 17.78 -15.08 -17.98
C ASN A 258 18.38 -14.79 -19.37
N GLU A 259 17.66 -15.11 -20.46
CA GLU A 259 18.14 -14.89 -21.84
C GLU A 259 18.21 -13.39 -22.20
N ASN A 260 17.33 -12.56 -21.63
CA ASN A 260 17.30 -11.11 -21.85
C ASN A 260 18.48 -10.36 -21.19
N TYR A 261 19.15 -10.99 -20.21
CA TYR A 261 20.29 -10.39 -19.50
C TYR A 261 21.64 -10.80 -20.07
N HIS A 262 21.74 -11.94 -20.78
CA HIS A 262 22.99 -12.35 -21.43
C HIS A 262 23.37 -11.48 -22.65
N TYR A 263 22.41 -10.79 -23.29
CA TYR A 263 22.70 -9.90 -24.43
C TYR A 263 23.19 -8.49 -24.05
N ASN A 264 23.00 -8.03 -22.81
CA ASN A 264 23.24 -6.63 -22.42
C ASN A 264 24.60 -6.38 -21.73
N VAL A 265 25.49 -7.39 -21.66
CA VAL A 265 26.80 -7.26 -20.99
C VAL A 265 27.96 -7.05 -21.98
N GLU A 266 27.77 -7.29 -23.29
CA GLU A 266 28.87 -7.21 -24.27
C GLU A 266 28.86 -5.99 -25.20
N SER A 267 27.89 -5.09 -25.13
CA SER A 267 27.85 -3.91 -26.02
C SER A 267 27.58 -2.61 -25.29
N SER A 268 28.62 -2.06 -24.66
CA SER A 268 28.69 -0.63 -24.38
C SER A 268 30.10 -0.13 -24.66
N SER A 269 30.32 0.31 -25.90
CA SER A 269 31.39 1.23 -26.29
C SER A 269 30.79 2.30 -27.20
N ASP A 270 31.02 3.54 -26.79
CA ASP A 270 30.85 4.85 -27.45
C ASP A 270 30.47 4.87 -28.94
N ASP A 271 29.43 5.66 -29.29
CA ASP A 271 29.55 6.90 -30.07
C ASP A 271 28.17 7.51 -30.46
N GLU A 272 28.17 8.84 -30.62
CA GLU A 272 27.06 9.76 -30.88
C GLU A 272 26.34 9.59 -32.26
N ILE A 273 25.10 10.10 -32.37
CA ILE A 273 24.66 11.22 -33.28
C ILE A 273 23.13 11.27 -33.48
N ASP A 274 22.62 12.50 -33.37
CA ASP A 274 21.37 13.15 -33.80
C ASP A 274 20.34 12.43 -34.71
N SER A 275 19.05 12.73 -34.44
CA SER A 275 18.21 13.38 -35.46
C SER A 275 17.03 14.15 -34.84
N TYR A 276 16.96 15.44 -35.19
CA TYR A 276 15.84 16.35 -34.98
C TYR A 276 14.70 16.01 -35.95
N VAL A 277 13.45 16.08 -35.48
CA VAL A 277 12.28 16.26 -36.35
C VAL A 277 11.61 17.59 -36.01
N ASN A 278 11.59 18.47 -37.02
CA ASN A 278 10.94 19.78 -37.04
C ASN A 278 9.43 19.68 -36.79
N ILE A 279 8.88 20.66 -36.06
CA ILE A 279 7.48 21.06 -36.21
C ILE A 279 7.47 22.59 -36.32
N GLU A 280 7.28 23.10 -37.53
CA GLU A 280 6.90 24.48 -37.77
C GLU A 280 5.38 24.66 -37.54
N ASN A 281 5.07 25.79 -36.93
CA ASN A 281 3.89 26.64 -37.08
C ASN A 281 2.51 25.96 -37.22
N ASP A 282 1.72 26.07 -36.15
CA ASP A 282 0.36 26.59 -36.30
C ASP A 282 -0.06 27.35 -35.03
N SER A 283 -0.16 28.66 -35.22
CA SER A 283 -0.66 29.65 -34.28
C SER A 283 -2.18 29.71 -34.37
N GLU A 284 -2.87 28.69 -33.88
CA GLU A 284 -4.28 28.73 -33.49
C GLU A 284 -4.50 27.67 -32.41
N ASN A 285 -5.17 28.06 -31.30
CA ASN A 285 -5.59 27.22 -30.16
C ASN A 285 -4.60 27.00 -29.00
N LEU A 286 -4.14 28.08 -28.34
CA LEU A 286 -3.47 28.00 -27.03
C LEU A 286 -4.42 27.52 -25.90
N GLU A 287 -5.67 27.99 -25.86
CA GLU A 287 -6.65 27.55 -24.85
C GLU A 287 -6.98 26.06 -25.02
N THR A 288 -7.24 25.62 -26.26
CA THR A 288 -7.60 24.23 -26.58
C THR A 288 -6.42 23.26 -26.41
N LYS A 289 -5.16 23.72 -26.54
CA LYS A 289 -3.95 22.96 -26.17
C LYS A 289 -3.80 22.82 -24.66
N HIS A 290 -4.03 23.90 -23.89
CA HIS A 290 -3.99 23.81 -22.42
C HIS A 290 -5.07 22.86 -21.88
N PHE A 291 -6.31 22.96 -22.37
CA PHE A 291 -7.39 22.04 -22.01
C PHE A 291 -7.09 20.59 -22.38
N LYS A 292 -6.51 20.32 -23.57
CA LYS A 292 -6.04 18.96 -23.91
C LYS A 292 -4.92 18.51 -22.97
N SER A 293 -3.90 19.33 -22.72
CA SER A 293 -2.77 18.98 -21.85
C SER A 293 -3.17 18.69 -20.41
N GLU A 294 -4.17 19.38 -19.88
CA GLU A 294 -4.63 19.20 -18.49
C GLU A 294 -5.52 17.96 -18.36
N ILE A 295 -6.40 17.72 -19.34
CA ILE A 295 -7.16 16.48 -19.43
C ILE A 295 -6.20 15.28 -19.63
N ASP A 296 -5.17 15.43 -20.44
CA ASP A 296 -4.18 14.39 -20.69
C ASP A 296 -3.30 14.16 -19.45
N PHE A 297 -2.96 15.21 -18.70
CA PHE A 297 -2.33 15.08 -17.38
C PHE A 297 -3.23 14.33 -16.41
N LEU A 298 -4.52 14.68 -16.32
CA LEU A 298 -5.47 14.02 -15.43
C LEU A 298 -5.67 12.55 -15.80
N LYS A 299 -5.68 12.21 -17.09
CA LYS A 299 -5.68 10.82 -17.57
C LYS A 299 -4.38 10.11 -17.20
N LEU A 300 -3.23 10.74 -17.41
CA LEU A 300 -1.93 10.18 -17.04
C LEU A 300 -1.84 9.96 -15.53
N LEU A 301 -2.36 10.88 -14.72
CA LEU A 301 -2.46 10.75 -13.26
C LEU A 301 -3.38 9.60 -12.88
N GLU A 302 -4.55 9.47 -13.52
CA GLU A 302 -5.47 8.36 -13.31
C GLU A 302 -4.83 7.02 -13.69
N GLU A 303 -4.13 6.95 -14.82
CA GLU A 303 -3.39 5.77 -15.27
C GLU A 303 -2.25 5.43 -14.32
N ASN A 304 -1.44 6.41 -13.91
CA ASN A 304 -0.35 6.22 -12.97
C ASN A 304 -0.86 5.81 -11.59
N ALA A 305 -2.01 6.34 -11.17
CA ALA A 305 -2.67 5.96 -9.92
C ALA A 305 -3.11 4.49 -9.99
N LYS A 306 -3.78 4.10 -11.09
CA LYS A 306 -4.14 2.71 -11.35
C LYS A 306 -2.91 1.79 -11.41
N ARG A 307 -1.84 2.19 -12.11
CA ARG A 307 -0.56 1.45 -12.19
C ARG A 307 0.09 1.23 -10.81
N ARG A 308 -0.17 2.12 -9.85
CA ARG A 308 0.31 2.01 -8.46
C ARG A 308 -0.71 1.43 -7.48
N GLY A 309 -1.81 0.87 -7.97
CA GLY A 309 -2.86 0.28 -7.11
C GLY A 309 -3.67 1.31 -6.33
N LEU A 310 -3.58 2.59 -6.68
CA LEU A 310 -4.30 3.69 -6.07
C LEU A 310 -5.63 3.91 -6.80
N TYR A 311 -6.68 3.26 -6.31
CA TYR A 311 -8.03 3.35 -6.89
C TYR A 311 -8.84 4.47 -6.22
N TYR A 312 -8.75 5.67 -6.79
CA TYR A 312 -9.58 6.81 -6.41
C TYR A 312 -10.68 7.03 -7.45
N ASN A 313 -11.82 7.61 -7.03
CA ASN A 313 -12.79 8.06 -8.02
C ASN A 313 -12.16 9.16 -8.88
N LYS A 314 -12.53 9.24 -10.16
CA LYS A 314 -12.13 10.35 -11.04
C LYS A 314 -12.44 11.71 -10.41
N LYS A 315 -13.61 11.82 -9.75
CA LYS A 315 -14.01 13.04 -9.03
C LYS A 315 -13.01 13.42 -7.95
N ASP A 316 -12.51 12.46 -7.18
CA ASP A 316 -11.54 12.72 -6.10
C ASP A 316 -10.19 13.16 -6.67
N LEU A 317 -9.73 12.53 -7.76
CA LEU A 317 -8.50 12.95 -8.46
C LEU A 317 -8.63 14.35 -9.07
N TYR A 318 -9.80 14.68 -9.62
CA TYR A 318 -10.06 16.00 -10.21
C TYR A 318 -10.16 17.06 -9.12
N SER A 319 -10.90 16.79 -8.04
CA SER A 319 -10.97 17.67 -6.88
C SER A 319 -9.59 17.89 -6.26
N PHE A 320 -8.77 16.85 -6.17
CA PHE A 320 -7.39 16.96 -5.71
C PHE A 320 -6.54 17.84 -6.64
N HIS A 321 -6.59 17.61 -7.96
CA HIS A 321 -5.87 18.43 -8.94
C HIS A 321 -6.29 19.91 -8.90
N ILE A 322 -7.60 20.17 -8.87
CA ILE A 322 -8.15 21.54 -8.75
C ILE A 322 -7.67 22.17 -7.45
N SER A 323 -7.72 21.43 -6.34
CA SER A 323 -7.26 21.90 -5.04
C SER A 323 -5.80 22.34 -5.07
N VAL A 324 -4.92 21.50 -5.64
CA VAL A 324 -3.49 21.76 -5.74
C VAL A 324 -3.18 22.98 -6.65
N LYS A 325 -3.95 23.21 -7.71
CA LYS A 325 -3.75 24.38 -8.59
C LYS A 325 -4.32 25.68 -8.03
N THR A 326 -5.32 25.62 -7.16
CA THR A 326 -6.06 26.81 -6.69
C THR A 326 -5.59 27.31 -5.32
N ASN A 327 -4.88 26.50 -4.55
CA ASN A 327 -4.42 26.87 -3.23
C ASN A 327 -2.97 26.43 -2.99
N LEU A 328 -2.21 27.25 -2.27
CA LEU A 328 -0.82 27.00 -1.91
C LEU A 328 -0.67 25.76 -1.02
N LEU A 329 -1.66 25.49 -0.15
CA LEU A 329 -1.71 24.29 0.68
C LEU A 329 -2.98 23.48 0.44
N THR A 330 -2.80 22.21 0.07
CA THR A 330 -3.87 21.20 -0.01
C THR A 330 -3.68 20.15 1.08
N ILE A 331 -4.73 19.84 1.82
CA ILE A 331 -4.75 18.78 2.84
C ILE A 331 -5.52 17.57 2.30
N ILE A 332 -4.91 16.39 2.37
CA ILE A 332 -5.54 15.11 2.04
C ILE A 332 -5.82 14.35 3.34
N GLY A 333 -7.10 14.19 3.67
CA GLY A 333 -7.55 13.49 4.87
C GLY A 333 -8.14 12.11 4.58
N GLY A 334 -8.09 11.21 5.57
CA GLY A 334 -8.75 9.91 5.52
C GLY A 334 -8.21 8.93 6.56
N MET A 335 -8.77 7.73 6.66
CA MET A 335 -8.24 6.66 7.52
C MET A 335 -6.79 6.27 7.14
N SER A 336 -6.03 5.71 8.08
CA SER A 336 -4.71 5.17 7.76
C SER A 336 -4.78 4.06 6.68
N GLY A 337 -3.75 3.96 5.84
CA GLY A 337 -3.69 2.95 4.77
C GLY A 337 -4.57 3.23 3.54
N THR A 338 -5.10 4.45 3.37
CA THR A 338 -5.87 4.84 2.17
C THR A 338 -5.01 5.40 1.02
N GLY A 339 -3.68 5.30 1.10
CA GLY A 339 -2.76 5.68 0.03
C GLY A 339 -2.51 7.19 -0.14
N LYS A 340 -2.94 8.05 0.81
CA LYS A 340 -2.86 9.52 0.70
C LYS A 340 -1.46 10.04 0.38
N SER A 341 -0.46 9.56 1.11
CA SER A 341 0.95 9.95 0.93
C SER A 341 1.48 9.49 -0.42
N GLN A 342 1.06 8.31 -0.87
CA GLN A 342 1.39 7.82 -2.20
C GLN A 342 0.68 8.61 -3.30
N LEU A 343 -0.58 9.04 -3.11
CA LEU A 343 -1.30 9.91 -4.06
C LEU A 343 -0.59 11.26 -4.22
N ALA A 344 -0.21 11.90 -3.11
CA ALA A 344 0.52 13.16 -3.14
C ALA A 344 1.87 13.01 -3.86
N LYS A 345 2.64 11.97 -3.53
CA LYS A 345 3.93 11.67 -4.16
C LYS A 345 3.77 11.40 -5.66
N LEU A 346 2.82 10.54 -6.02
CA LEU A 346 2.52 10.19 -7.40
C LEU A 346 2.13 11.41 -8.24
N TYR A 347 1.38 12.33 -7.65
CA TYR A 347 0.98 13.55 -8.34
C TYR A 347 2.19 14.42 -8.68
N GLY A 348 3.12 14.61 -7.74
CA GLY A 348 4.39 15.31 -8.00
C GLY A 348 5.24 14.62 -9.06
N GLU A 349 5.34 13.30 -9.02
CA GLU A 349 6.10 12.53 -10.03
C GLU A 349 5.42 12.58 -11.42
N THR A 350 4.09 12.58 -11.46
CA THR A 350 3.33 12.73 -12.72
C THR A 350 3.49 14.14 -13.31
N MET A 351 3.71 15.15 -12.46
CA MET A 351 4.13 16.50 -12.88
C MET A 351 5.60 16.56 -13.36
N GLY A 352 6.34 15.44 -13.27
CA GLY A 352 7.75 15.35 -13.66
C GLY A 352 8.74 15.80 -12.59
N LEU A 353 8.28 16.00 -11.33
CA LEU A 353 9.15 16.44 -10.24
C LEU A 353 10.05 15.30 -9.74
N GLN A 354 11.33 15.59 -9.49
CA GLN A 354 12.29 14.59 -9.02
C GLN A 354 12.40 14.61 -7.49
N TYR A 355 12.32 13.44 -6.89
CA TYR A 355 12.47 13.28 -5.43
C TYR A 355 13.86 13.73 -4.97
N GLY A 356 13.90 14.53 -3.89
CA GLY A 356 15.14 15.09 -3.33
C GLY A 356 15.68 16.31 -4.07
N LYS A 357 14.99 16.77 -5.13
CA LYS A 357 15.29 18.04 -5.82
C LYS A 357 14.10 18.96 -5.78
N GLU A 358 13.14 18.77 -6.70
CA GLU A 358 11.92 19.56 -6.77
C GLU A 358 10.79 18.99 -5.90
N LEU A 359 10.83 17.69 -5.58
CA LEU A 359 9.86 17.02 -4.73
C LEU A 359 10.50 16.63 -3.39
N LEU A 360 9.98 17.14 -2.29
CA LEU A 360 10.43 16.83 -0.94
C LEU A 360 9.29 16.26 -0.10
N MET A 361 9.53 15.13 0.56
CA MET A 361 8.59 14.53 1.49
C MET A 361 9.16 14.59 2.90
N ILE A 362 8.43 15.25 3.80
CA ILE A 362 8.81 15.49 5.19
C ILE A 362 7.85 14.67 6.07
N PRO A 363 8.29 13.53 6.64
CA PRO A 363 7.51 12.84 7.66
C PRO A 363 7.48 13.70 8.92
N VAL A 364 6.30 14.15 9.33
CA VAL A 364 6.15 15.00 10.51
C VAL A 364 6.41 14.17 11.77
N SER A 365 7.36 14.62 12.58
CA SER A 365 7.66 13.97 13.87
C SER A 365 6.71 14.48 14.96
N PRO A 366 6.30 13.61 15.92
CA PRO A 366 5.59 14.06 17.13
C PRO A 366 6.37 15.12 17.93
N SER A 367 7.69 15.19 17.75
CA SER A 367 8.57 16.14 18.45
C SER A 367 8.56 17.55 17.87
N TYR A 368 7.89 17.79 16.74
CA TYR A 368 7.83 19.13 16.13
C TYR A 368 6.89 20.02 16.94
N HIS A 369 7.42 20.99 17.65
CA HIS A 369 6.67 21.88 18.52
C HIS A 369 6.86 23.35 18.18
N GLU A 370 7.85 23.70 17.36
CA GLU A 370 8.11 25.07 16.92
C GLU A 370 8.59 25.14 15.46
N PRO A 371 8.53 26.31 14.80
CA PRO A 371 8.92 26.42 13.39
C PRO A 371 10.38 26.06 13.12
N ASN A 372 11.25 26.23 14.12
CA ASN A 372 12.66 25.88 14.01
C ASN A 372 12.87 24.38 13.80
N ASP A 373 11.95 23.52 14.24
CA ASP A 373 12.07 22.08 14.04
C ASP A 373 12.02 21.70 12.56
N VAL A 374 11.37 22.53 11.73
CA VAL A 374 11.22 22.30 10.28
C VAL A 374 12.09 23.25 9.45
N LEU A 375 12.32 24.48 9.92
CA LEU A 375 13.11 25.48 9.20
C LEU A 375 14.59 25.44 9.60
N GLY A 376 14.89 25.19 10.87
CA GLY A 376 16.18 25.44 11.47
C GLY A 376 16.24 26.80 12.17
N TYR A 377 17.41 27.15 12.71
CA TYR A 377 17.60 28.35 13.53
C TYR A 377 18.96 29.01 13.30
N LEU A 378 19.02 30.33 13.52
CA LEU A 378 20.27 31.08 13.56
C LEU A 378 20.86 31.03 14.97
N ASN A 379 22.09 30.54 15.12
CA ASN A 379 22.80 30.64 16.39
C ASN A 379 23.34 32.07 16.57
N PRO A 380 22.88 32.84 17.58
CA PRO A 380 23.25 34.24 17.74
C PRO A 380 24.71 34.45 18.17
N THR A 381 25.34 33.43 18.78
CA THR A 381 26.72 33.51 19.26
C THR A 381 27.71 33.28 18.12
N THR A 382 27.46 32.29 17.27
CA THR A 382 28.36 31.94 16.16
C THR A 382 27.99 32.65 14.85
N GLY A 383 26.75 33.13 14.73
CA GLY A 383 26.18 33.63 13.48
C GLY A 383 25.93 32.54 12.43
N ILE A 384 26.06 31.26 12.78
CA ILE A 384 25.83 30.14 11.85
C ILE A 384 24.34 29.81 11.84
N TYR A 385 23.75 29.73 10.64
CA TYR A 385 22.39 29.22 10.48
C TYR A 385 22.44 27.69 10.34
N TYR A 386 21.77 27.00 11.24
CA TYR A 386 21.62 25.55 11.21
C TYR A 386 20.25 25.23 10.61
N GLU A 387 20.24 24.81 9.36
CA GLU A 387 19.04 24.28 8.72
C GLU A 387 18.58 22.99 9.42
N SER A 388 17.27 22.78 9.49
CA SER A 388 16.71 21.51 9.94
C SER A 388 17.06 20.36 8.99
N GLU A 389 17.08 19.14 9.53
CA GLU A 389 17.30 17.90 8.76
C GLU A 389 16.24 17.65 7.67
N THR A 390 15.13 18.40 7.69
CA THR A 390 14.07 18.33 6.66
C THR A 390 14.52 18.78 5.28
N GLY A 391 15.53 19.66 5.18
CA GLY A 391 15.97 20.24 3.90
C GLY A 391 14.98 21.21 3.26
N LEU A 392 13.95 21.66 3.99
CA LEU A 392 12.89 22.50 3.47
C LEU A 392 13.41 23.87 3.01
N VAL A 393 14.29 24.50 3.79
CA VAL A 393 14.80 25.83 3.48
C VAL A 393 15.61 25.82 2.19
N ASN A 394 16.46 24.81 1.99
CA ASN A 394 17.22 24.65 0.76
C ASN A 394 16.33 24.49 -0.47
N LEU A 395 15.24 23.72 -0.36
CA LEU A 395 14.29 23.59 -1.46
C LEU A 395 13.61 24.94 -1.76
N LEU A 396 13.20 25.69 -0.74
CA LEU A 396 12.59 27.01 -0.93
C LEU A 396 13.56 28.03 -1.52
N LEU A 397 14.83 27.99 -1.15
CA LEU A 397 15.87 28.83 -1.75
C LEU A 397 16.07 28.48 -3.24
N ASN A 398 16.13 27.19 -3.58
CA ASN A 398 16.21 26.77 -4.98
C ASN A 398 14.97 27.23 -5.77
N ALA A 399 13.78 27.16 -5.16
CA ALA A 399 12.54 27.61 -5.77
C ALA A 399 12.48 29.14 -5.97
N GLU A 400 13.09 29.92 -5.07
CA GLU A 400 13.27 31.37 -5.23
C GLU A 400 14.22 31.69 -6.40
N GLU A 401 15.29 30.91 -6.56
CA GLU A 401 16.27 31.10 -7.64
C GLU A 401 15.76 30.65 -9.02
N SER A 402 14.87 29.64 -9.06
CA SER A 402 14.30 29.06 -10.29
C SER A 402 12.77 29.17 -10.33
N PRO A 403 12.19 30.39 -10.43
CA PRO A 403 10.75 30.62 -10.40
C PRO A 403 9.98 29.96 -11.56
N GLU A 404 10.67 29.60 -12.64
CA GLU A 404 10.10 28.89 -13.80
C GLU A 404 9.93 27.39 -13.57
N ARG A 405 10.54 26.82 -12.52
CA ARG A 405 10.44 25.41 -12.15
C ARG A 405 9.47 25.22 -11.01
N LEU A 406 8.66 24.17 -11.09
CA LEU A 406 7.72 23.78 -10.05
C LEU A 406 8.42 22.99 -8.94
N TYR A 407 8.06 23.25 -7.70
CA TYR A 407 8.54 22.58 -6.50
C TYR A 407 7.35 22.15 -5.65
N MET A 408 7.48 21.03 -4.97
CA MET A 408 6.42 20.45 -4.16
C MET A 408 6.97 19.89 -2.86
N VAL A 409 6.31 20.23 -1.77
CA VAL A 409 6.65 19.76 -0.43
C VAL A 409 5.45 19.03 0.15
N ILE A 410 5.65 17.78 0.55
CA ILE A 410 4.64 16.92 1.13
C ILE A 410 4.95 16.76 2.63
N PHE A 411 4.07 17.24 3.50
CA PHE A 411 4.11 16.97 4.94
C PHE A 411 3.30 15.71 5.24
N ASP A 412 3.99 14.61 5.48
CA ASP A 412 3.35 13.33 5.74
C ASP A 412 2.95 13.21 7.22
N GLU A 413 1.73 12.74 7.46
CA GLU A 413 1.10 12.68 8.79
C GLU A 413 1.17 14.03 9.53
N MET A 414 0.78 15.10 8.83
CA MET A 414 0.89 16.48 9.30
C MET A 414 0.30 16.67 10.70
N ASN A 415 -0.80 15.98 11.02
CA ASN A 415 -1.50 16.06 12.30
C ASN A 415 -0.95 15.15 13.42
N LEU A 416 0.21 14.52 13.23
CA LEU A 416 0.90 13.76 14.27
C LEU A 416 1.43 14.70 15.38
N SER A 417 1.69 15.96 15.05
CA SER A 417 1.96 17.05 16.01
C SER A 417 0.97 18.20 15.85
N GLN A 418 0.92 19.13 16.81
CA GLN A 418 0.07 20.32 16.77
C GLN A 418 0.54 21.26 15.65
N VAL A 419 -0.10 21.15 14.48
CA VAL A 419 0.29 21.85 13.24
C VAL A 419 0.42 23.34 13.41
N GLU A 420 -0.49 23.95 14.18
CA GLU A 420 -0.44 25.40 14.40
C GLU A 420 0.86 25.91 14.98
N HIS A 421 1.59 25.10 15.76
CA HIS A 421 2.79 25.57 16.44
C HIS A 421 3.98 25.57 15.49
N TRP A 422 4.31 24.43 14.89
CA TRP A 422 5.46 24.29 14.00
C TRP A 422 5.20 24.85 12.60
N PHE A 423 3.93 24.91 12.15
CA PHE A 423 3.56 25.41 10.83
C PHE A 423 3.08 26.87 10.84
N SER A 424 3.12 27.56 11.99
CA SER A 424 2.61 28.94 12.14
C SER A 424 3.10 29.96 11.09
N PRO A 425 4.37 29.97 10.65
CA PRO A 425 4.81 30.95 9.65
C PRO A 425 4.17 30.69 8.29
N PHE A 426 3.96 29.43 7.94
CA PHE A 426 3.30 29.05 6.69
C PHE A 426 1.81 29.36 6.71
N ILE A 427 1.12 29.18 7.85
CA ILE A 427 -0.26 29.62 8.02
C ILE A 427 -0.41 31.13 7.77
N SER A 428 0.59 31.91 8.18
CA SER A 428 0.64 33.35 7.92
C SER A 428 0.90 33.65 6.44
N LEU A 429 1.72 32.85 5.75
CA LEU A 429 1.94 32.97 4.31
C LEU A 429 0.66 32.74 3.48
N LEU A 430 -0.23 31.87 3.94
CA LEU A 430 -1.52 31.61 3.28
C LEU A 430 -2.44 32.85 3.27
N GLU A 431 -2.22 33.82 4.16
CA GLU A 431 -2.98 35.09 4.20
C GLU A 431 -2.45 36.15 3.23
N ILE A 432 -1.24 35.96 2.70
CA ILE A 432 -0.53 36.97 1.93
C ILE A 432 -0.74 36.74 0.43
N ASP A 433 -0.94 37.83 -0.31
CA ASP A 433 -1.03 37.82 -1.76
C ASP A 433 0.18 37.15 -2.40
N GLU A 434 -0.07 36.39 -3.46
CA GLU A 434 0.89 35.53 -4.18
C GLU A 434 2.25 36.19 -4.48
N GLY A 435 2.26 37.47 -4.83
CA GLY A 435 3.50 38.19 -5.16
C GLY A 435 4.40 38.54 -3.97
N ASN A 436 3.85 38.50 -2.74
CA ASN A 436 4.45 39.08 -1.53
C ASN A 436 4.72 38.07 -0.40
N ARG A 437 4.57 36.77 -0.66
CA ARG A 437 4.81 35.71 0.31
C ARG A 437 6.30 35.58 0.63
N HIS A 438 6.70 36.03 1.82
CA HIS A 438 8.08 35.93 2.31
C HIS A 438 8.12 35.20 3.65
N LEU A 439 8.80 34.06 3.67
CA LEU A 439 9.03 33.26 4.88
C LEU A 439 10.24 33.82 5.63
N SER A 440 10.05 34.27 6.88
CA SER A 440 11.15 34.75 7.72
C SER A 440 11.86 33.57 8.38
N LEU A 441 13.16 33.43 8.16
CA LEU A 441 14.02 32.41 8.79
C LEU A 441 14.68 32.94 10.07
N PHE A 442 15.09 34.20 10.05
CA PHE A 442 15.67 34.91 11.18
C PHE A 442 15.51 36.43 10.99
N ASN A 443 15.93 37.22 11.97
CA ASN A 443 15.78 38.67 11.92
C ASN A 443 16.73 39.30 10.88
N ASP A 444 16.22 40.23 10.06
CA ASP A 444 16.99 40.92 9.00
C ASP A 444 18.25 41.62 9.54
N ASN A 445 18.25 42.04 10.82
CA ASN A 445 19.39 42.70 11.46
C ASN A 445 20.41 41.73 12.08
N SER A 446 20.18 40.41 12.01
CA SER A 446 21.09 39.42 12.58
C SER A 446 22.27 39.12 11.65
N TYR A 447 23.45 38.95 12.24
CA TYR A 447 24.65 38.57 11.50
C TYR A 447 24.64 37.07 11.18
N CYS A 448 24.52 36.72 9.90
CA CYS A 448 24.65 35.34 9.42
C CYS A 448 25.97 35.16 8.66
N VAL A 449 26.76 34.16 9.06
CA VAL A 449 28.05 33.81 8.45
C VAL A 449 27.84 33.01 7.16
N ASN A 450 26.73 32.30 7.02
CA ASN A 450 26.44 31.46 5.86
C ASN A 450 25.70 32.29 4.79
N PRO A 451 26.38 32.75 3.72
CA PRO A 451 25.77 33.67 2.75
C PRO A 451 24.62 33.05 1.95
N LYS A 452 24.55 31.71 1.93
CA LYS A 452 23.46 30.95 1.31
C LYS A 452 22.10 31.25 1.95
N TYR A 453 22.05 31.40 3.27
CA TYR A 453 20.79 31.57 4.00
C TYR A 453 20.49 33.05 4.21
N LYS A 454 19.40 33.51 3.60
CA LYS A 454 18.87 34.86 3.77
C LYS A 454 17.95 34.93 4.98
N SER A 455 17.75 36.12 5.55
CA SER A 455 16.80 36.31 6.65
C SER A 455 15.36 36.01 6.27
N LYS A 456 15.03 36.19 4.98
CA LYS A 456 13.74 35.89 4.38
C LYS A 456 13.92 35.13 3.06
N VAL A 457 12.99 34.23 2.77
CA VAL A 457 12.91 33.47 1.52
C VAL A 457 11.56 33.73 0.88
N LYS A 458 11.54 34.15 -0.38
CA LYS A 458 10.30 34.32 -1.13
C LYS A 458 9.70 32.97 -1.50
N VAL A 459 8.42 32.77 -1.21
CA VAL A 459 7.65 31.58 -1.59
C VAL A 459 6.76 31.93 -2.78
N GLY A 460 7.20 31.59 -3.98
CA GLY A 460 6.47 31.88 -5.22
C GLY A 460 5.30 30.93 -5.48
N ASN A 461 4.55 31.21 -6.56
CA ASN A 461 3.47 30.34 -7.06
C ASN A 461 3.98 29.02 -7.66
N ASN A 462 5.30 28.89 -7.78
CA ASN A 462 5.95 27.68 -8.21
C ASN A 462 6.22 26.69 -7.06
N VAL A 463 5.78 27.00 -5.83
CA VAL A 463 5.88 26.10 -4.68
C VAL A 463 4.48 25.61 -4.30
N ILE A 464 4.33 24.31 -4.13
CA ILE A 464 3.10 23.66 -3.69
C ILE A 464 3.35 22.95 -2.36
N PHE A 465 2.46 23.15 -1.38
CA PHE A 465 2.44 22.37 -0.15
C PHE A 465 1.28 21.38 -0.14
N ILE A 466 1.55 20.15 0.27
CA ILE A 466 0.54 19.10 0.45
C ILE A 466 0.70 18.52 1.85
N GLY A 467 -0.37 18.47 2.64
CA GLY A 467 -0.38 17.80 3.94
C GLY A 467 -1.21 16.52 3.88
N THR A 468 -0.73 15.41 4.45
CA THR A 468 -1.55 14.20 4.63
C THR A 468 -1.96 14.04 6.08
N VAL A 469 -3.18 13.55 6.30
CA VAL A 469 -3.83 13.56 7.62
C VAL A 469 -4.56 12.26 7.87
N ASN A 470 -4.33 11.67 9.04
CA ASN A 470 -5.08 10.51 9.53
C ASN A 470 -6.16 10.99 10.50
N PHE A 471 -7.42 10.58 10.32
CA PHE A 471 -8.52 10.94 11.24
C PHE A 471 -8.68 9.95 12.42
N ASP A 472 -7.61 9.24 12.80
CA ASP A 472 -7.63 8.20 13.83
C ASP A 472 -7.46 8.80 15.24
N GLU A 473 -7.90 8.09 16.30
CA GLU A 473 -7.95 8.55 17.71
C GLU A 473 -6.61 9.06 18.30
N THR A 474 -5.48 8.80 17.63
CA THR A 474 -4.12 9.15 18.10
C THR A 474 -3.60 10.49 17.56
N THR A 475 -4.42 11.28 16.88
CA THR A 475 -3.99 12.50 16.17
C THR A 475 -4.55 13.79 16.75
N LYS A 476 -3.92 14.93 16.43
CA LYS A 476 -4.35 16.25 16.91
C LYS A 476 -5.37 16.87 15.96
N ASP A 477 -6.36 17.57 16.53
CA ASP A 477 -7.32 18.36 15.75
C ASP A 477 -6.65 19.59 15.11
N PHE A 478 -7.14 19.95 13.92
CA PHE A 478 -6.79 21.21 13.29
C PHE A 478 -7.60 22.36 13.87
N SER A 479 -7.03 23.55 13.84
CA SER A 479 -7.78 24.76 14.13
C SER A 479 -8.61 25.21 12.94
N ASP A 480 -9.70 25.91 13.24
CA ASP A 480 -10.53 26.59 12.26
C ASP A 480 -9.68 27.56 11.40
N ARG A 481 -8.66 28.21 11.99
CA ARG A 481 -7.77 29.13 11.27
C ARG A 481 -7.02 28.46 10.12
N LEU A 482 -6.57 27.22 10.29
CA LEU A 482 -5.91 26.46 9.23
C LEU A 482 -6.94 25.95 8.20
N LEU A 483 -8.06 25.42 8.69
CA LEU A 483 -9.10 24.83 7.84
C LEU A 483 -9.77 25.87 6.93
N ASP A 484 -9.97 27.10 7.41
CA ASP A 484 -10.55 28.21 6.64
C ASP A 484 -9.72 28.64 5.42
N ARG A 485 -8.45 28.22 5.36
CA ARG A 485 -7.46 28.71 4.39
C ARG A 485 -6.85 27.61 3.54
N THR A 486 -7.23 26.37 3.79
CA THR A 486 -6.71 25.20 3.11
C THR A 486 -7.85 24.46 2.47
N ASN A 487 -7.57 23.86 1.33
CA ASN A 487 -8.52 22.95 0.73
C ASN A 487 -8.32 21.57 1.38
N VAL A 488 -9.36 21.04 2.02
CA VAL A 488 -9.34 19.69 2.58
C VAL A 488 -10.08 18.74 1.64
N ILE A 489 -9.36 17.77 1.10
CA ILE A 489 -9.89 16.71 0.27
C ILE A 489 -9.91 15.42 1.09
N VAL A 490 -11.07 14.75 1.11
CA VAL A 490 -11.22 13.43 1.74
C VAL A 490 -11.62 12.46 0.62
N PRO A 491 -10.65 11.82 -0.06
CA PRO A 491 -10.96 10.92 -1.16
C PRO A 491 -11.85 9.78 -0.67
N GLU A 492 -12.98 9.55 -1.34
CA GLU A 492 -13.84 8.42 -1.00
C GLU A 492 -13.17 7.12 -1.45
N LYS A 493 -12.99 6.18 -0.51
CA LYS A 493 -12.47 4.86 -0.87
C LYS A 493 -13.51 4.16 -1.76
N LEU A 494 -13.14 3.91 -3.01
CA LEU A 494 -13.90 3.04 -3.89
C LEU A 494 -14.07 1.68 -3.21
N THR A 495 -15.31 1.25 -3.02
CA THR A 495 -15.62 -0.11 -2.58
C THR A 495 -14.99 -1.08 -3.59
N PHE A 496 -14.38 -2.16 -3.11
CA PHE A 496 -13.67 -3.14 -3.94
C PHE A 496 -14.44 -3.55 -5.21
N LYS A 497 -15.76 -3.74 -5.10
CA LYS A 497 -16.66 -4.05 -6.24
C LYS A 497 -16.67 -2.99 -7.34
N LYS A 498 -16.68 -1.70 -6.99
CA LYS A 498 -16.68 -0.59 -7.96
C LYS A 498 -15.30 -0.42 -8.61
N SER A 499 -14.24 -0.61 -7.84
CA SER A 499 -12.87 -0.67 -8.38
C SER A 499 -12.73 -1.83 -9.37
N LEU A 500 -13.35 -2.98 -9.08
CA LEU A 500 -13.39 -4.16 -9.94
C LEU A 500 -14.22 -3.96 -11.22
N GLU A 501 -15.36 -3.26 -11.16
CA GLU A 501 -16.18 -2.93 -12.35
C GLU A 501 -15.44 -1.97 -13.29
N ILE A 502 -14.70 -0.99 -12.75
CA ILE A 502 -13.87 -0.08 -13.54
C ILE A 502 -12.74 -0.84 -14.26
N LEU A 503 -12.15 -1.85 -13.62
CA LEU A 503 -11.14 -2.71 -14.25
C LEU A 503 -11.75 -3.51 -15.42
N ARG A 504 -12.92 -4.12 -15.23
CA ARG A 504 -13.62 -4.94 -16.25
C ARG A 504 -14.08 -4.17 -17.49
N THR A 505 -14.50 -2.92 -17.33
CA THR A 505 -15.02 -2.12 -18.47
C THR A 505 -13.88 -1.69 -19.41
N GLN A 506 -12.62 -1.70 -18.94
CA GLN A 506 -11.45 -1.31 -19.74
C GLN A 506 -10.93 -2.44 -20.64
N GLU A 507 -11.09 -3.71 -20.24
CA GLU A 507 -10.72 -4.86 -21.08
C GLU A 507 -11.61 -4.93 -22.34
N GLU A 508 -12.93 -4.72 -22.21
CA GLU A 508 -13.85 -4.67 -23.38
C GLU A 508 -13.62 -3.50 -24.34
N THR A 509 -12.91 -2.44 -23.91
CA THR A 509 -12.63 -1.26 -24.76
C THR A 509 -11.27 -1.37 -25.48
N ASN A 510 -10.36 -2.22 -25.00
CA ASN A 510 -9.04 -2.44 -25.61
C ASN A 510 -9.03 -3.62 -26.61
N GLU A 511 -10.09 -4.44 -26.66
CA GLU A 511 -10.28 -5.53 -27.64
C GLU A 511 -11.07 -5.11 -28.91
N ARG A 512 -11.39 -3.82 -29.09
CA ARG A 512 -11.94 -3.25 -30.33
C ARG A 512 -11.00 -2.22 -30.93
#